data_AF-A0A1B6KFE7-F1
#
_entry.id   AF-A0A1B6KFE7-F1
#
_cell.length_a   1.000
_cell.length_b   1.000
_cell.length_c   1.000
_cell.angle_alpha   90.00
_cell.angle_beta   90.00
_cell.angle_gamma   90.00
#
_symmetry.space_group_name_H-M   'P 1'
#
loop_
_entity.id
_entity.type
_entity.pdbx_description
1 polymer ?
#
loop_
_entity_poly.entity_id
_entity_poly.type
_entity_poly.pdbx_seq_one_letter_code
_entity_poly.pdbx_strand_id
1 'polypeptide(L)'
;RKAQVTSQGKVAGIQDTLSLDVHAITELQNKKIPPTNDSFKYNYKARSNAKETEYDFESCTAKVIALRYNKAFVDSCTSGQECGVLLDKTNFYAEQGGQIYDEGYLVKDKDQSVELTVKNVQVRGGYVLHTGSLEGTLRVGDTVTLHVDTAR
;
A
#
# COMPACT_ATOMS: atom_id res chain seq x y z
N ARG A 1 -8.79 -38.06 -4.27
CA ARG A 1 -8.06 -36.88 -3.76
C ARG A 1 -8.30 -35.73 -4.73
N LYS A 2 -9.21 -34.81 -4.44
CA LYS A 2 -9.47 -33.59 -5.24
C LYS A 2 -9.43 -32.41 -4.28
N ALA A 3 -8.45 -31.52 -4.41
CA ALA A 3 -8.52 -30.15 -3.93
C ALA A 3 -7.23 -29.41 -4.35
N GLN A 4 -7.21 -28.83 -5.56
CA GLN A 4 -6.22 -27.78 -5.85
C GLN A 4 -6.60 -26.93 -7.07
N VAL A 5 -7.78 -26.29 -7.08
CA VAL A 5 -8.07 -25.18 -8.03
C VAL A 5 -9.11 -24.23 -7.41
N THR A 6 -8.72 -23.30 -6.53
CA THR A 6 -9.67 -22.23 -6.08
C THR A 6 -9.03 -20.88 -5.70
N SER A 7 -7.72 -20.65 -5.86
CA SER A 7 -7.14 -19.35 -5.44
C SER A 7 -7.09 -18.27 -6.53
N GLN A 8 -7.06 -18.60 -7.83
CA GLN A 8 -6.82 -17.59 -8.87
C GLN A 8 -8.03 -16.68 -9.16
N GLY A 9 -9.27 -17.16 -9.04
CA GLY A 9 -10.46 -16.36 -9.37
C GLY A 9 -10.82 -15.30 -8.32
N LYS A 10 -10.47 -15.52 -7.04
CA LYS A 10 -10.84 -14.61 -5.94
C LYS A 10 -9.91 -13.39 -5.88
N VAL A 11 -8.61 -13.59 -6.14
CA VAL A 11 -7.60 -12.52 -6.16
C VAL A 11 -7.83 -11.56 -7.33
N ALA A 12 -8.13 -12.08 -8.53
CA ALA A 12 -8.44 -11.25 -9.69
C ALA A 12 -9.69 -10.38 -9.48
N GLY A 13 -10.73 -10.93 -8.82
CA GLY A 13 -11.94 -10.19 -8.50
C GLY A 13 -11.75 -9.07 -7.48
N ILE A 14 -10.86 -9.23 -6.50
CA ILE A 14 -10.57 -8.17 -5.52
C ILE A 14 -9.63 -7.11 -6.10
N GLN A 15 -8.66 -7.50 -6.92
CA GLN A 15 -7.84 -6.52 -7.65
C GLN A 15 -8.68 -5.65 -8.58
N ASP A 16 -9.68 -6.21 -9.27
CA ASP A 16 -10.62 -5.44 -10.09
C ASP A 16 -11.42 -4.43 -9.24
N THR A 17 -11.83 -4.80 -8.02
CA THR A 17 -12.63 -3.92 -7.16
C THR A 17 -11.81 -2.84 -6.46
N LEU A 18 -10.52 -3.05 -6.24
CA LEU A 18 -9.64 -2.09 -5.57
C LEU A 18 -8.85 -1.21 -6.55
N SER A 19 -8.77 -1.59 -7.83
CA SER A 19 -8.02 -0.87 -8.85
C SER A 19 -8.40 0.62 -8.95
N LEU A 20 -7.41 1.45 -9.28
CA LEU A 20 -7.58 2.87 -9.60
C LEU A 20 -7.77 3.03 -11.12
N ASP A 21 -9.00 2.83 -11.57
CA ASP A 21 -9.41 3.11 -12.94
C ASP A 21 -9.53 4.63 -13.20
N VAL A 22 -9.82 5.01 -14.45
CA VAL A 22 -9.89 6.41 -14.89
C VAL A 22 -10.91 7.22 -14.08
N HIS A 23 -12.06 6.63 -13.71
CA HIS A 23 -13.07 7.32 -12.91
C HIS A 23 -12.57 7.54 -11.49
N ALA A 24 -11.94 6.53 -10.89
CA ALA A 24 -11.35 6.66 -9.55
C ALA A 24 -10.28 7.76 -9.48
N ILE A 25 -9.40 7.82 -10.48
CA ILE A 25 -8.36 8.86 -10.56
C ILE A 25 -9.00 10.24 -10.72
N THR A 26 -10.01 10.35 -11.59
CA THR A 26 -10.74 11.62 -11.80
C THR A 26 -11.43 12.07 -10.52
N GLU A 27 -12.01 11.16 -9.75
CA GLU A 27 -12.61 11.47 -8.45
C GLU A 27 -11.59 12.03 -7.46
N LEU A 28 -10.40 11.41 -7.36
CA LEU A 28 -9.30 11.92 -6.51
C LEU A 28 -8.87 13.33 -6.91
N GLN A 29 -8.71 13.57 -8.22
CA GLN A 29 -8.34 14.88 -8.76
C GLN A 29 -9.43 15.94 -8.49
N ASN A 30 -10.71 15.59 -8.66
CA ASN A 30 -11.83 16.48 -8.34
C ASN A 30 -11.90 16.80 -6.84
N LYS A 31 -11.56 15.83 -5.98
CA LYS A 31 -11.39 16.02 -4.53
C LYS A 31 -10.11 16.79 -4.16
N LYS A 32 -9.27 17.15 -5.14
CA LYS A 32 -7.98 17.85 -4.96
C LYS A 32 -7.01 17.08 -4.05
N ILE A 33 -7.09 15.77 -4.05
CA ILE A 33 -6.14 14.92 -3.34
C ILE A 33 -4.85 14.90 -4.18
N PRO A 34 -3.69 15.24 -3.61
CA PRO A 34 -2.43 15.21 -4.36
C PRO A 34 -1.97 13.77 -4.62
N PRO A 35 -1.18 13.53 -5.69
CA PRO A 35 -0.51 12.26 -5.91
C PRO A 35 0.39 11.86 -4.73
N THR A 36 0.63 10.55 -4.59
CA THR A 36 1.50 10.02 -3.53
C THR A 36 2.95 10.40 -3.81
N ASN A 37 3.65 10.91 -2.79
CA ASN A 37 5.08 11.15 -2.88
C ASN A 37 5.87 9.85 -2.63
N ASP A 38 6.34 9.21 -3.69
CA ASP A 38 7.11 7.97 -3.65
C ASP A 38 8.63 8.19 -3.65
N SER A 39 9.12 9.44 -3.55
CA SER A 39 10.56 9.72 -3.56
C SER A 39 11.32 9.08 -2.38
N PHE A 40 10.59 8.76 -1.29
CA PHE A 40 11.14 8.16 -0.07
C PHE A 40 11.62 6.72 -0.26
N LYS A 41 11.24 6.04 -1.36
CA LYS A 41 11.77 4.71 -1.70
C LYS A 41 13.28 4.70 -1.97
N TYR A 42 13.88 5.86 -2.26
CA TYR A 42 15.32 6.03 -2.44
C TYR A 42 16.05 6.51 -1.19
N ASN A 43 15.35 6.68 -0.06
CA ASN A 43 15.94 7.14 1.19
C ASN A 43 16.58 5.97 1.96
N TYR A 44 17.60 5.38 1.35
CA TYR A 44 18.45 4.37 1.97
C TYR A 44 19.87 4.90 2.11
N LYS A 45 20.56 4.48 3.18
CA LYS A 45 21.95 4.85 3.43
C LYS A 45 22.81 3.60 3.45
N ALA A 46 23.88 3.60 2.67
CA ALA A 46 24.91 2.58 2.76
C ALA A 46 25.56 2.66 4.16
N ARG A 47 25.63 1.52 4.87
CA ARG A 47 26.31 1.46 6.17
C ARG A 47 27.81 1.72 6.09
N SER A 48 28.42 1.48 4.94
CA SER A 48 29.84 1.67 4.71
C SER A 48 30.14 1.96 3.24
N ASN A 49 31.37 2.41 2.94
CA ASN A 49 31.87 2.63 1.58
C ASN A 49 32.42 1.34 0.93
N ALA A 50 32.20 0.18 1.55
CA ALA A 50 32.58 -1.11 0.98
C ALA A 50 31.70 -1.48 -0.22
N LYS A 51 32.26 -2.24 -1.18
CA LYS A 51 31.52 -2.72 -2.36
C LYS A 51 30.32 -3.61 -2.00
N GLU A 52 30.40 -4.30 -0.87
CA GLU A 52 29.34 -5.12 -0.30
C GLU A 52 28.99 -4.51 1.06
N THR A 53 27.94 -3.69 1.09
CA THR A 53 27.44 -3.02 2.30
C THR A 53 25.94 -3.24 2.41
N GLU A 54 25.48 -3.40 3.64
CA GLU A 54 24.06 -3.36 3.95
C GLU A 54 23.55 -1.93 3.82
N TYR A 55 22.27 -1.80 3.47
CA TYR A 55 21.57 -0.53 3.36
C TYR A 55 20.61 -0.38 4.53
N ASP A 56 20.72 0.73 5.27
CA ASP A 56 19.71 1.13 6.23
C ASP A 56 18.58 1.84 5.49
N PHE A 57 17.37 1.35 5.69
CA PHE A 57 16.16 2.02 5.26
C PHE A 57 15.60 2.83 6.43
N GLU A 58 15.33 4.11 6.22
CA GLU A 58 14.69 4.92 7.25
C GLU A 58 13.23 4.51 7.44
N SER A 59 12.75 4.51 8.69
CA SER A 59 11.33 4.32 8.98
C SER A 59 10.53 5.43 8.32
N CYS A 60 9.47 5.04 7.58
CA CYS A 60 8.60 5.99 6.91
C CYS A 60 7.25 6.04 7.64
N THR A 61 6.82 7.23 8.02
CA THR A 61 5.50 7.46 8.61
C THR A 61 4.68 8.31 7.66
N ALA A 62 3.49 7.87 7.27
CA ALA A 62 2.65 8.52 6.28
C ALA A 62 1.21 8.72 6.78
N LYS A 63 0.47 9.61 6.13
CA LYS A 63 -0.94 9.85 6.40
C LYS A 63 -1.81 9.15 5.37
N VAL A 64 -2.87 8.49 5.84
CA VAL A 64 -3.91 7.93 4.99
C VAL A 64 -4.71 9.08 4.37
N ILE A 65 -4.60 9.24 3.05
CA ILE A 65 -5.28 10.31 2.30
C ILE A 65 -6.58 9.84 1.66
N ALA A 66 -6.70 8.54 1.37
CA ALA A 66 -7.93 7.92 0.89
C ALA A 66 -7.90 6.41 1.14
N LEU A 67 -9.09 5.84 1.32
CA LEU A 67 -9.30 4.39 1.43
C LEU A 67 -10.25 3.95 0.33
N ARG A 68 -9.98 2.77 -0.24
CA ARG A 68 -10.76 2.19 -1.33
C ARG A 68 -11.23 0.80 -0.94
N TYR A 69 -12.52 0.55 -1.11
CA TYR A 69 -13.16 -0.72 -0.81
C TYR A 69 -14.36 -0.91 -1.74
N ASN A 70 -14.50 -2.09 -2.35
CA ASN A 70 -15.61 -2.41 -3.27
C ASN A 70 -15.88 -1.32 -4.34
N LYS A 71 -14.85 -0.91 -5.09
CA LYS A 71 -14.91 0.08 -6.18
C LYS A 71 -15.22 1.53 -5.76
N ALA A 72 -15.36 1.80 -4.47
CA ALA A 72 -15.67 3.12 -3.95
C ALA A 72 -14.59 3.64 -3.00
N PHE A 73 -14.47 4.96 -2.89
CA PHE A 73 -13.74 5.59 -1.80
C PHE A 73 -14.60 5.65 -0.54
N VAL A 74 -14.03 5.24 0.58
CA VAL A 74 -14.71 5.15 1.88
C VAL A 74 -13.94 5.94 2.94
N ASP A 75 -14.62 6.34 4.01
CA ASP A 75 -13.97 7.07 5.11
C ASP A 75 -13.22 6.14 6.07
N SER A 76 -13.55 4.84 6.07
CA SER A 76 -12.94 3.84 6.94
C SER A 76 -13.04 2.42 6.39
N CYS A 77 -12.06 1.59 6.72
CA CYS A 77 -12.07 0.14 6.54
C CYS A 77 -11.94 -0.55 7.90
N THR A 78 -12.45 -1.77 8.01
CA THR A 78 -12.51 -2.56 9.26
C THR A 78 -11.91 -3.96 9.08
N SER A 79 -11.65 -4.64 10.20
CA SER A 79 -11.06 -5.98 10.24
C SER A 79 -11.71 -6.96 9.25
N GLY A 80 -10.88 -7.82 8.64
CA GLY A 80 -11.33 -8.85 7.70
C GLY A 80 -11.66 -8.33 6.30
N GLN A 81 -11.55 -7.01 6.07
CA GLN A 81 -11.66 -6.45 4.73
C GLN A 81 -10.30 -6.46 4.02
N GLU A 82 -10.35 -6.77 2.72
CA GLU A 82 -9.25 -6.44 1.81
C GLU A 82 -9.52 -5.05 1.25
N CYS A 83 -8.62 -4.11 1.53
CA CYS A 83 -8.81 -2.71 1.18
C CYS A 83 -7.57 -2.12 0.51
N GLY A 84 -7.80 -1.08 -0.29
CA GLY A 84 -6.77 -0.27 -0.90
C GLY A 84 -6.52 0.99 -0.08
N VAL A 85 -5.27 1.26 0.25
CA VAL A 85 -4.84 2.41 1.05
C VAL A 85 -3.97 3.32 0.20
N LEU A 86 -4.39 4.58 0.12
CA LEU A 86 -3.61 5.66 -0.47
C LEU A 86 -2.97 6.49 0.64
N LEU A 87 -1.68 6.73 0.49
CA LEU A 87 -0.86 7.49 1.44
C LEU A 87 -0.37 8.78 0.77
N ASP A 88 -0.11 9.81 1.59
CA ASP A 88 0.53 11.05 1.13
C ASP A 88 1.96 10.83 0.65
N LYS A 89 2.67 9.88 1.26
CA LYS A 89 3.99 9.42 0.87
C LYS A 89 4.19 7.93 1.17
N THR A 90 5.15 7.31 0.50
CA THR A 90 5.49 5.89 0.74
C THR A 90 6.96 5.60 0.43
N ASN A 91 7.53 4.64 1.16
CA ASN A 91 8.83 4.03 0.86
C ASN A 91 8.67 2.67 0.15
N PHE A 92 7.46 2.18 -0.09
CA PHE A 92 7.21 0.94 -0.84
C PHE A 92 7.45 1.15 -2.33
N TYR A 93 8.09 0.16 -2.96
CA TYR A 93 8.18 0.07 -4.41
C TYR A 93 6.88 -0.45 -5.01
N ALA A 94 6.27 0.35 -5.88
CA ALA A 94 5.08 -0.04 -6.64
C ALA A 94 5.46 -0.81 -7.92
N GLU A 95 4.61 -1.76 -8.34
CA GLU A 95 4.79 -2.47 -9.60
C GLU A 95 4.76 -1.48 -10.78
N GLN A 96 5.89 -1.35 -11.46
CA GLN A 96 6.01 -0.52 -12.66
C GLN A 96 7.07 -1.13 -13.59
N GLY A 97 6.75 -1.24 -14.88
CA GLY A 97 7.73 -1.62 -15.91
C GLY A 97 8.32 -3.03 -15.79
N GLY A 98 7.59 -3.98 -15.18
CA GLY A 98 8.03 -5.38 -15.02
C GLY A 98 8.82 -5.67 -13.74
N GLN A 99 8.97 -4.69 -12.84
CA GLN A 99 9.56 -4.89 -11.52
C GLN A 99 8.52 -5.38 -10.50
N ILE A 100 8.95 -6.27 -9.60
CA ILE A 100 8.12 -6.86 -8.54
C ILE A 100 7.93 -5.84 -7.41
N TYR A 101 6.67 -5.57 -7.06
CA TYR A 101 6.25 -4.69 -5.97
C TYR A 101 6.72 -5.18 -4.60
N ASP A 102 6.89 -4.26 -3.66
CA ASP A 102 7.21 -4.58 -2.27
C ASP A 102 6.01 -5.15 -1.51
N GLU A 103 6.30 -6.01 -0.55
CA GLU A 103 5.37 -6.53 0.46
C GLU A 103 5.79 -6.03 1.84
N GLY A 104 4.89 -6.13 2.82
CA GLY A 104 5.16 -5.63 4.17
C GLY A 104 3.89 -5.33 4.92
N TYR A 105 3.93 -4.38 5.85
CA TYR A 105 2.79 -4.01 6.67
C TYR A 105 2.77 -2.52 7.04
N LEU A 106 1.56 -2.01 7.27
CA LEU A 106 1.30 -0.66 7.76
C LEU A 106 0.74 -0.76 9.18
N VAL A 107 1.37 -0.12 10.15
CA VAL A 107 0.89 -0.10 11.55
C VAL A 107 0.40 1.30 11.89
N LYS A 108 -0.79 1.42 12.49
CA LYS A 108 -1.29 2.72 12.94
C LYS A 108 -0.48 3.25 14.12
N ASP A 109 -0.01 4.49 14.03
CA ASP A 109 0.94 5.09 14.99
C ASP A 109 0.43 5.09 16.44
N LYS A 110 -0.86 5.44 16.64
CA LYS A 110 -1.48 5.54 17.96
C LYS A 110 -2.11 4.24 18.47
N ASP A 111 -2.13 3.20 17.65
CA ASP A 111 -2.78 1.93 17.96
C ASP A 111 -2.14 0.80 17.17
N GLN A 112 -1.16 0.14 17.78
CA GLN A 112 -0.41 -0.95 17.16
C GLN A 112 -1.25 -2.21 16.93
N SER A 113 -2.49 -2.27 17.43
CA SER A 113 -3.42 -3.37 17.11
C SER A 113 -4.07 -3.23 15.74
N VAL A 114 -3.95 -2.06 15.09
CA VAL A 114 -4.42 -1.82 13.74
C VAL A 114 -3.26 -1.99 12.75
N GLU A 115 -3.36 -3.02 11.93
CA GLU A 115 -2.34 -3.40 10.95
C GLU A 115 -2.97 -3.73 9.59
N LEU A 116 -2.38 -3.21 8.52
CA LEU A 116 -2.65 -3.67 7.16
C LEU A 116 -1.45 -4.50 6.66
N THR A 117 -1.65 -5.78 6.40
CA THR A 117 -0.67 -6.61 5.69
C THR A 117 -0.75 -6.33 4.18
N VAL A 118 0.27 -5.68 3.63
CA VAL A 118 0.37 -5.27 2.23
C VAL A 118 0.73 -6.47 1.35
N LYS A 119 -0.12 -6.77 0.35
CA LYS A 119 0.03 -7.90 -0.58
C LYS A 119 0.26 -7.48 -2.03
N ASN A 120 0.06 -6.20 -2.32
CA ASN A 120 0.32 -5.64 -3.65
C ASN A 120 0.46 -4.12 -3.53
N VAL A 121 1.35 -3.56 -4.34
CA VAL A 121 1.53 -2.11 -4.44
C VAL A 121 1.52 -1.72 -5.92
N GLN A 122 0.61 -0.83 -6.30
CA GLN A 122 0.44 -0.42 -7.71
C GLN A 122 0.51 1.09 -7.85
N VAL A 123 1.10 1.57 -8.94
CA VAL A 123 1.09 2.99 -9.30
C VAL A 123 0.19 3.27 -10.50
N ARG A 124 -0.76 4.20 -10.34
CA ARG A 124 -1.69 4.65 -11.38
C ARG A 124 -1.96 6.15 -11.25
N GLY A 125 -1.72 6.92 -12.31
CA GLY A 125 -1.96 8.37 -12.32
C GLY A 125 -1.17 9.16 -11.26
N GLY A 126 -0.01 8.63 -10.81
CA GLY A 126 0.81 9.21 -9.73
C GLY A 126 0.39 8.81 -8.31
N TYR A 127 -0.68 8.03 -8.16
CA TYR A 127 -1.11 7.50 -6.87
C TYR A 127 -0.54 6.10 -6.65
N VAL A 128 -0.04 5.85 -5.43
CA VAL A 128 0.47 4.53 -5.03
C VAL A 128 -0.53 3.84 -4.13
N LEU A 129 -1.21 2.83 -4.68
CA LEU A 129 -2.23 2.04 -4.01
C LEU A 129 -1.59 0.83 -3.32
N HIS A 130 -1.71 0.76 -2.00
CA HIS A 130 -1.30 -0.40 -1.19
C HIS A 130 -2.54 -1.24 -0.94
N THR A 131 -2.61 -2.45 -1.48
CA THR A 131 -3.75 -3.34 -1.22
C THR A 131 -3.34 -4.46 -0.28
N GLY A 132 -4.19 -4.72 0.71
CA GLY A 132 -3.85 -5.64 1.78
C GLY A 132 -5.03 -6.07 2.62
N SER A 133 -4.79 -7.03 3.50
CA SER A 133 -5.75 -7.46 4.51
C SER A 133 -5.60 -6.60 5.75
N LEU A 134 -6.72 -6.05 6.23
CA LEU A 134 -6.75 -5.18 7.40
C LEU A 134 -7.19 -5.94 8.65
N GLU A 135 -6.45 -5.75 9.73
CA GLU A 135 -6.86 -6.02 11.10
C GLU A 135 -7.05 -4.69 11.84
N GLY A 136 -8.16 -4.52 12.55
CA GLY A 136 -8.53 -3.30 13.24
C GLY A 136 -9.37 -2.34 12.40
N THR A 137 -9.35 -1.04 12.73
CA THR A 137 -10.09 -0.01 11.98
C THR A 137 -9.15 1.11 11.55
N LEU A 138 -9.06 1.31 10.24
CA LEU A 138 -8.27 2.36 9.61
C LEU A 138 -9.19 3.41 9.01
N ARG A 139 -8.88 4.69 9.20
CA ARG A 139 -9.68 5.82 8.72
C ARG A 139 -8.84 6.76 7.87
N VAL A 140 -9.51 7.47 6.95
CA VAL A 140 -8.88 8.60 6.27
C VAL A 140 -8.44 9.64 7.31
N GLY A 141 -7.20 10.08 7.19
CA GLY A 141 -6.57 11.00 8.14
C GLY A 141 -5.73 10.35 9.21
N ASP A 142 -5.80 9.03 9.39
CA ASP A 142 -4.92 8.29 10.30
C ASP A 142 -3.45 8.36 9.85
N THR A 143 -2.54 8.27 10.81
CA THR A 143 -1.10 8.16 10.57
C THR A 143 -0.67 6.72 10.74
N VAL A 144 0.11 6.21 9.78
CA VAL A 144 0.65 4.85 9.77
C VAL A 144 2.16 4.85 9.59
N THR A 145 2.83 3.89 10.21
CA THR A 145 4.24 3.58 10.00
C THR A 145 4.36 2.41 9.02
N LEU A 146 5.25 2.57 8.05
CA LEU A 146 5.44 1.70 6.92
C LEU A 146 6.63 0.77 7.18
N HIS A 147 6.39 -0.53 7.13
CA HIS A 147 7.40 -1.56 7.30
C HIS A 147 7.47 -2.41 6.04
N VAL A 148 8.52 -2.20 5.23
CA VAL A 148 8.78 -3.00 4.03
C VAL A 148 9.48 -4.30 4.45
N ASP A 149 9.00 -5.43 3.94
CA ASP A 149 9.67 -6.71 4.13
C ASP A 149 10.86 -6.81 3.17
N THR A 150 12.06 -6.79 3.73
CA THR A 150 13.32 -6.88 2.97
C THR A 150 13.78 -8.32 2.75
N ALA A 151 13.08 -9.32 3.29
CA ALA A 151 13.40 -10.73 3.07
C ALA A 151 12.87 -11.16 1.68
N ARG A 152 13.75 -11.16 0.68
CA ARG A 152 13.51 -11.83 -0.60
C ARG A 152 14.57 -12.88 -0.86
#